data_AF-A0A6B9Y6S0-F1
#
_entry.id   AF-A0A6B9Y6S0-F1
#
_cell.length_a   1.000
_cell.length_b   1.000
_cell.length_c   1.000
_cell.angle_alpha   90.00
_cell.angle_beta   90.00
_cell.angle_gamma   90.00
#
_symmetry.space_group_name_H-M   'P 1'
#
loop_
_entity.id
_entity.type
_entity.pdbx_description
1 polymer ?
#
loop_
_entity_poly.entity_id
_entity_poly.type
_entity_poly.pdbx_seq_one_letter_code
_entity_poly.pdbx_strand_id
1 'polypeptide(L)'
;MNLTRLLTGLVTIIAVLIALSILAGAALGQPMGVSYVETGSMSPTLEPGDGFIAVPTEVAGPVEPGDVIVFDAVNLHGGGLVTHRVVGETESGYITRGDANPVTDQDGDEPPVEPGRIEAKALQIGGNVVVIPGFGTVVTGASGAVGSLQQFLASTFGTRAFLGTQGAVYLMFGFGVVTYVLASLAERSDSRRRDRHTSRWTGSITPQTVIGAMAVVLILLVTASMVVPAGTHTFQFVSSEVASENPSVIQQGTTKNVTYVVPSNGPFPVVGVIEPTSGGVTVSPETVSVPGGETTNVTVTIQAPPDTGVYTASIREHRYLALLPTGVILTLHGIHPWLPIVVIDVLLGVGFVVLAVALIGIDPIRLDRRRHPVPLRVRIRRWFK
;
A
#
# COMPACT_ATOMS: atom_id res chain seq x y z
N MET A 1 28.48 -8.97 18.40
CA MET A 1 27.08 -9.21 17.96
C MET A 1 27.15 -10.12 16.76
N ASN A 2 26.55 -11.32 16.80
CA ASN A 2 26.77 -12.31 15.73
C ASN A 2 26.11 -11.83 14.42
N LEU A 3 26.89 -11.77 13.34
CA LEU A 3 26.47 -11.37 12.00
C LEU A 3 25.21 -12.12 11.54
N THR A 4 25.08 -13.38 11.94
CA THR A 4 23.91 -14.24 11.69
C THR A 4 22.63 -13.76 12.37
N ARG A 5 22.70 -13.10 13.53
CA ARG A 5 21.53 -12.50 14.23
C ARG A 5 21.09 -11.18 13.61
N LEU A 6 22.05 -10.38 13.14
CA LEU A 6 21.74 -9.18 12.34
C LEU A 6 21.10 -9.58 11.02
N LEU A 7 21.64 -10.61 10.35
CA LEU A 7 21.07 -11.16 9.13
C LEU A 7 19.67 -11.74 9.34
N THR A 8 19.43 -12.54 10.39
CA THR A 8 18.08 -13.09 10.65
C THR A 8 17.09 -12.01 11.06
N GLY A 9 17.50 -11.04 11.88
CA GLY A 9 16.67 -9.87 12.20
C GLY A 9 16.31 -9.05 10.96
N LEU A 10 17.30 -8.77 10.12
CA LEU A 10 17.12 -8.06 8.84
C LEU A 10 16.21 -8.83 7.89
N VAL A 11 16.42 -10.14 7.73
CA VAL A 11 15.57 -11.01 6.89
C VAL A 11 14.13 -11.04 7.42
N THR A 12 13.93 -11.06 8.74
CA THR A 12 12.59 -11.04 9.34
C THR A 12 11.90 -9.69 9.11
N ILE A 13 12.63 -8.58 9.26
CA ILE A 13 12.12 -7.23 8.98
C ILE A 13 11.76 -7.11 7.50
N ILE A 14 12.65 -7.53 6.59
CA ILE A 14 12.40 -7.53 5.15
C ILE A 14 11.18 -8.39 4.81
N ALA A 15 11.05 -9.59 5.39
CA ALA A 15 9.91 -10.46 5.17
C ALA A 15 8.59 -9.85 5.67
N VAL A 16 8.60 -9.16 6.81
CA VAL A 16 7.42 -8.44 7.33
C VAL A 16 7.07 -7.24 6.45
N LEU A 17 8.07 -6.48 5.99
CA LEU A 17 7.85 -5.36 5.07
C LEU A 17 7.27 -5.83 3.73
N ILE A 18 7.77 -6.93 3.18
CA ILE A 18 7.23 -7.56 1.97
C ILE A 18 5.80 -8.05 2.21
N ALA A 19 5.53 -8.69 3.35
CA ALA A 19 4.18 -9.15 3.68
C ALA A 19 3.19 -7.97 3.81
N LEU A 20 3.63 -6.87 4.45
CA LEU A 20 2.83 -5.65 4.58
C LEU A 20 2.64 -4.93 3.24
N SER A 21 3.64 -4.90 2.37
CA SER A 21 3.51 -4.31 1.02
C SER A 21 2.57 -5.13 0.14
N ILE A 22 2.60 -6.46 0.24
CA ILE A 22 1.67 -7.34 -0.46
C ILE A 22 0.23 -7.14 0.07
N LEU A 23 0.06 -7.05 1.39
CA LEU A 23 -1.24 -6.76 2.01
C LEU A 23 -1.77 -5.37 1.62
N ALA A 24 -0.88 -4.37 1.53
CA ALA A 24 -1.23 -3.03 1.05
C ALA A 24 -1.63 -3.06 -0.43
N GLY A 25 -0.81 -3.62 -1.32
CA GLY A 25 -1.14 -3.75 -2.75
C GLY A 25 -2.45 -4.50 -3.01
N ALA A 26 -2.70 -5.58 -2.26
CA ALA A 26 -3.95 -6.34 -2.35
C ALA A 26 -5.19 -5.56 -1.85
N ALA A 27 -5.03 -4.65 -0.88
CA ALA A 27 -6.11 -3.77 -0.42
C ALA A 27 -6.32 -2.58 -1.37
N LEU A 28 -5.30 -2.22 -2.15
CA LEU A 28 -5.25 -1.02 -2.98
C LEU A 28 -5.67 -1.25 -4.44
N GLY A 29 -5.66 -2.49 -4.92
CA GLY A 29 -5.85 -2.77 -6.34
C GLY A 29 -4.71 -2.26 -7.23
N GLN A 30 -3.65 -1.70 -6.64
CA GLN A 30 -2.44 -1.22 -7.33
C GLN A 30 -1.27 -2.18 -7.09
N PRO A 31 -0.46 -2.50 -8.12
CA PRO A 31 0.71 -3.34 -7.98
C PRO A 31 1.83 -2.58 -7.24
N MET A 32 1.83 -2.65 -5.91
CA MET A 32 2.91 -2.08 -5.10
C MET A 32 4.06 -3.09 -4.91
N GLY A 33 5.27 -2.68 -5.29
CA GLY A 33 6.49 -3.45 -5.01
C GLY A 33 6.91 -4.34 -6.19
N VAL A 34 6.56 -5.62 -6.17
CA VAL A 34 6.97 -6.57 -7.21
C VAL A 34 5.77 -6.96 -8.06
N SER A 35 5.82 -6.62 -9.35
CA SER A 35 4.85 -7.05 -10.37
C SER A 35 5.49 -8.09 -11.28
N TYR A 36 4.72 -8.73 -12.15
CA TYR A 36 5.24 -9.65 -13.18
C TYR A 36 4.49 -9.49 -14.50
N VAL A 37 5.17 -9.81 -15.61
CA VAL A 37 4.55 -9.80 -16.93
C VAL A 37 3.90 -11.15 -17.22
N GLU A 38 2.69 -11.14 -17.76
CA GLU A 38 1.95 -12.38 -18.10
C GLU A 38 2.17 -12.82 -19.55
N THR A 39 2.49 -11.86 -20.43
CA THR A 39 2.63 -12.06 -21.87
C THR A 39 4.05 -11.81 -22.35
N GLY A 40 4.33 -12.15 -23.61
CA GLY A 40 5.64 -11.94 -24.23
C GLY A 40 5.83 -10.58 -24.90
N SER A 41 4.95 -9.60 -24.67
CA SER A 41 5.04 -8.29 -25.36
C SER A 41 6.28 -7.50 -24.98
N MET A 42 6.89 -7.80 -23.84
CA MET A 42 8.11 -7.16 -23.34
C MET A 42 9.40 -7.96 -23.60
N SER A 43 9.33 -9.07 -24.34
CA SER A 43 10.53 -9.82 -24.72
C SER A 43 11.40 -9.00 -25.70
N PRO A 44 12.74 -8.98 -25.55
CA PRO A 44 13.57 -9.79 -24.64
C PRO A 44 13.86 -9.14 -23.27
N THR A 45 13.29 -7.97 -22.98
CA THR A 45 13.55 -7.25 -21.72
C THR A 45 12.95 -7.96 -20.52
N LEU A 46 11.72 -8.45 -20.65
CA LEU A 46 11.02 -9.25 -19.65
C LEU A 46 10.37 -10.44 -20.36
N GLU A 47 10.71 -11.66 -19.93
CA GLU A 47 10.07 -12.87 -20.45
C GLU A 47 8.76 -13.16 -19.69
N PRO A 48 7.79 -13.85 -20.30
CA PRO A 48 6.55 -14.23 -19.62
C PRO A 48 6.82 -14.91 -18.28
N GLY A 49 6.26 -14.37 -17.19
CA GLY A 49 6.45 -14.84 -15.83
C GLY A 49 7.62 -14.19 -15.08
N ASP A 50 8.40 -13.31 -15.72
CA ASP A 50 9.42 -12.52 -15.03
C ASP A 50 8.80 -11.42 -14.20
N GLY A 51 9.35 -11.24 -13.00
CA GLY A 51 9.01 -10.15 -12.12
C GLY A 51 9.86 -8.91 -12.35
N PHE A 52 9.37 -7.76 -11.94
CA PHE A 52 10.11 -6.50 -11.90
C PHE A 52 9.66 -5.66 -10.71
N ILE A 53 10.50 -4.72 -10.30
CA ILE A 53 10.19 -3.79 -9.22
C ILE A 53 9.40 -2.62 -9.80
N ALA A 54 8.12 -2.52 -9.46
CA ALA A 54 7.24 -1.43 -9.80
C ALA A 54 7.39 -0.31 -8.75
N VAL A 55 7.94 0.82 -9.18
CA VAL A 55 8.10 2.03 -8.36
C VAL A 55 6.93 2.97 -8.69
N PRO A 56 6.10 3.34 -7.70
CA PRO A 56 4.99 4.27 -7.93
C PRO A 56 5.47 5.59 -8.55
N THR A 57 4.66 6.16 -9.45
CA THR A 57 5.04 7.37 -10.19
C THR A 57 5.27 8.59 -9.28
N GLU A 58 4.68 8.59 -8.09
CA GLU A 58 4.89 9.60 -7.05
C GLU A 58 6.34 9.62 -6.52
N VAL A 59 7.08 8.51 -6.68
CA VAL A 59 8.44 8.34 -6.17
C VAL A 59 9.46 8.17 -7.31
N ALA A 60 9.03 7.67 -8.47
CA ALA A 60 9.91 7.29 -9.56
C ALA A 60 10.49 8.47 -10.38
N GLY A 61 10.00 9.70 -10.15
CA GLY A 61 10.36 10.88 -10.94
C GLY A 61 9.56 11.01 -12.24
N PRO A 62 9.86 12.00 -13.10
CA PRO A 62 9.17 12.16 -14.38
C PRO A 62 9.40 10.95 -15.29
N VAL A 63 8.42 10.69 -16.15
CA VAL A 63 8.48 9.63 -17.15
C VAL A 63 9.18 10.18 -18.39
N GLU A 64 10.17 9.45 -18.88
CA GLU A 64 11.01 9.83 -20.01
C GLU A 64 10.98 8.74 -21.11
N PRO A 65 11.23 9.08 -22.38
CA PRO A 65 11.42 8.10 -23.43
C PRO A 65 12.52 7.08 -23.07
N GLY A 66 12.19 5.80 -23.16
CA GLY A 66 13.02 4.67 -22.74
C GLY A 66 12.59 4.03 -21.41
N ASP A 67 11.72 4.69 -20.65
CA ASP A 67 11.16 4.14 -19.42
C ASP A 67 10.19 2.99 -19.69
N VAL A 68 10.21 1.97 -18.83
CA VAL A 68 9.17 0.93 -18.81
C VAL A 68 8.15 1.30 -17.75
N ILE A 69 6.88 1.44 -18.15
CA ILE A 69 5.81 1.88 -17.27
C ILE A 69 4.68 0.85 -17.20
N VAL A 70 3.97 0.85 -16.07
CA VAL A 70 2.71 0.15 -15.87
C VAL A 70 1.60 1.19 -15.93
N PHE A 71 0.66 1.03 -16.85
CA PHE A 71 -0.45 1.96 -17.03
C PHE A 71 -1.77 1.22 -17.23
N ASP A 72 -2.87 1.86 -16.88
CA ASP A 72 -4.21 1.35 -17.13
C ASP A 72 -4.62 1.64 -18.56
N ALA A 73 -4.69 0.61 -19.41
CA ALA A 73 -5.04 0.70 -20.82
C ALA A 73 -6.55 0.81 -21.04
N VAL A 74 -6.97 1.54 -22.09
CA VAL A 74 -8.40 1.72 -22.41
C VAL A 74 -8.87 0.61 -23.35
N ASN A 75 -8.10 0.32 -24.40
CA ASN A 75 -8.47 -0.57 -25.49
C ASN A 75 -7.53 -1.78 -25.63
N LEU A 76 -6.26 -1.67 -25.23
CA LEU A 76 -5.33 -2.81 -25.28
C LEU A 76 -5.87 -3.99 -24.45
N HIS A 77 -5.93 -5.16 -25.08
CA HIS A 77 -6.32 -6.42 -24.46
C HIS A 77 -7.68 -6.40 -23.72
N GLY A 78 -8.59 -5.49 -24.09
CA GLY A 78 -9.88 -5.33 -23.41
C GLY A 78 -9.83 -4.43 -22.17
N GLY A 79 -8.75 -3.66 -22.01
CA GLY A 79 -8.50 -2.72 -20.92
C GLY A 79 -7.73 -3.34 -19.75
N GLY A 80 -7.33 -2.49 -18.81
CA GLY A 80 -6.61 -2.89 -17.59
C GLY A 80 -5.10 -2.68 -17.66
N LEU A 81 -4.39 -3.17 -16.65
CA LEU A 81 -2.96 -2.88 -16.48
C LEU A 81 -2.10 -3.53 -17.55
N VAL A 82 -1.34 -2.70 -18.26
CA VAL A 82 -0.35 -3.10 -19.27
C VAL A 82 1.02 -2.55 -18.90
N THR A 83 2.07 -3.32 -19.19
CA THR A 83 3.47 -2.91 -18.96
C THR A 83 4.18 -2.78 -20.29
N HIS A 84 4.48 -1.56 -20.75
CA HIS A 84 5.19 -1.31 -22.01
C HIS A 84 6.24 -0.18 -21.88
N ARG A 85 7.09 -0.03 -22.90
CA ARG A 85 8.12 1.01 -22.92
C ARG A 85 7.61 2.28 -23.57
N VAL A 86 7.93 3.43 -22.98
CA VAL A 86 7.72 4.75 -23.57
C VAL A 86 8.71 4.95 -24.71
N VAL A 87 8.21 5.20 -25.91
CA VAL A 87 9.02 5.44 -27.11
C VAL A 87 8.94 6.89 -27.61
N GLY A 88 8.00 7.67 -27.08
CA GLY A 88 7.85 9.09 -27.42
C GLY A 88 6.88 9.80 -26.49
N GLU A 89 6.85 11.12 -26.61
CA GLU A 89 5.98 12.02 -25.86
C GLU A 89 5.27 12.96 -26.84
N THR A 90 3.99 13.20 -26.60
CA THR A 90 3.14 14.13 -27.33
C THR A 90 2.50 15.10 -26.33
N GLU A 91 1.91 16.20 -26.83
CA GLU A 91 1.16 17.14 -25.98
C GLU A 91 -0.02 16.48 -25.25
N SER A 92 -0.52 15.37 -25.79
CA SER A 92 -1.63 14.59 -25.26
C SER A 92 -1.23 13.44 -24.33
N GLY A 93 0.06 13.13 -24.18
CA GLY A 93 0.54 12.03 -23.32
C GLY A 93 1.74 11.28 -23.89
N TYR A 94 1.93 10.03 -23.45
CA TYR A 94 3.06 9.20 -23.84
C TYR A 94 2.67 8.18 -24.91
N ILE A 95 3.59 7.92 -25.84
CA ILE A 95 3.48 6.86 -26.83
C ILE A 95 4.22 5.64 -26.28
N THR A 96 3.52 4.52 -26.20
CA THR A 96 4.02 3.27 -25.62
C THR A 96 4.13 2.18 -26.66
N ARG A 97 5.05 1.24 -26.42
CA ARG A 97 5.22 0.06 -27.25
C ARG A 97 5.80 -1.10 -26.43
N GLY A 98 5.22 -2.28 -26.56
CA GLY A 98 5.87 -3.51 -26.08
C GLY A 98 7.18 -3.76 -26.81
N ASP A 99 8.25 -4.14 -26.10
CA ASP A 99 9.57 -4.34 -26.71
C ASP A 99 9.59 -5.39 -27.85
N ALA A 100 8.68 -6.37 -27.80
CA ALA A 100 8.49 -7.38 -28.85
C ALA A 100 7.57 -6.91 -30.00
N ASN A 101 6.85 -5.80 -29.82
CA ASN A 101 5.83 -5.36 -30.77
C ASN A 101 6.47 -4.56 -31.92
N PRO A 102 6.05 -4.79 -33.19
CA PRO A 102 6.61 -4.09 -34.34
C PRO A 102 6.11 -2.66 -34.50
N VAL A 103 4.94 -2.34 -33.94
CA VAL A 103 4.23 -1.06 -34.05
C VAL A 103 3.92 -0.53 -32.65
N THR A 104 3.68 0.78 -32.53
CA THR A 104 3.31 1.39 -31.25
C THR A 104 1.89 1.01 -30.84
N ASP A 105 1.58 1.12 -29.55
CA ASP A 105 0.23 0.86 -29.07
C ASP A 105 -0.79 1.85 -29.67
N GLN A 106 -0.34 3.08 -29.91
CA GLN A 106 -1.12 4.18 -30.48
C GLN A 106 -1.25 4.13 -32.02
N ASP A 107 -0.52 3.25 -32.70
CA ASP A 107 -0.82 2.91 -34.11
C ASP A 107 -2.08 2.03 -34.21
N GLY A 108 -2.56 1.48 -33.08
CA GLY A 108 -3.84 0.80 -32.94
C GLY A 108 -4.94 1.72 -32.39
N ASP A 109 -5.87 1.14 -31.64
CA ASP A 109 -7.01 1.87 -31.07
C ASP A 109 -6.71 2.51 -29.69
N GLU A 110 -5.50 2.33 -29.15
CA GLU A 110 -5.14 2.89 -27.83
C GLU A 110 -4.83 4.38 -27.93
N PRO A 111 -5.46 5.26 -27.13
CA PRO A 111 -5.07 6.67 -27.08
C PRO A 111 -3.68 6.84 -26.43
N PRO A 112 -3.01 7.99 -26.63
CA PRO A 112 -1.81 8.33 -25.87
C PRO A 112 -2.02 8.18 -24.35
N VAL A 113 -1.00 7.67 -23.67
CA VAL A 113 -1.09 7.36 -22.24
C VAL A 113 -0.92 8.66 -21.45
N GLU A 114 -1.98 9.12 -20.81
CA GLU A 114 -1.94 10.31 -19.96
C GLU A 114 -1.16 10.03 -18.66
N PRO A 115 -0.44 11.02 -18.09
CA PRO A 115 0.29 10.84 -16.83
C PRO A 115 -0.57 10.29 -15.68
N GLY A 116 -1.85 10.65 -15.64
CA GLY A 116 -2.79 10.19 -14.62
C GLY A 116 -3.19 8.71 -14.72
N ARG A 117 -2.86 8.04 -15.83
CA ARG A 117 -3.10 6.60 -16.06
C ARG A 117 -1.87 5.75 -15.78
N ILE A 118 -0.73 6.37 -15.44
CA ILE A 118 0.52 5.66 -15.17
C ILE A 118 0.59 5.34 -13.67
N GLU A 119 0.49 4.07 -13.36
CA GLU A 119 0.46 3.54 -12.00
C GLU A 119 1.86 3.35 -11.43
N ALA A 120 2.82 2.94 -12.26
CA ALA A 120 4.19 2.73 -11.83
C ALA A 120 5.21 2.82 -12.96
N LYS A 121 6.47 3.05 -12.59
CA LYS A 121 7.65 2.92 -13.43
C LYS A 121 8.46 1.72 -12.96
N ALA A 122 8.85 0.85 -13.88
CA ALA A 122 9.74 -0.26 -13.57
C ALA A 122 11.13 0.28 -13.20
N LEU A 123 11.71 -0.22 -12.11
CA LEU A 123 13.04 0.19 -11.68
C LEU A 123 14.07 -0.18 -12.76
N GLN A 124 14.73 0.84 -13.30
CA GLN A 124 15.80 0.69 -14.29
C GLN A 124 17.14 1.17 -13.73
N ILE A 125 18.20 0.39 -13.92
CA ILE A 125 19.57 0.74 -13.54
C ILE A 125 20.44 0.67 -14.80
N GLY A 126 21.00 1.81 -15.20
CA GLY A 126 21.78 1.92 -16.44
C GLY A 126 20.96 1.60 -17.70
N GLY A 127 19.67 1.97 -17.70
CA GLY A 127 18.74 1.75 -18.81
C GLY A 127 18.07 0.37 -18.84
N ASN A 128 18.59 -0.60 -18.07
CA ASN A 128 18.06 -1.97 -18.03
C ASN A 128 17.08 -2.16 -16.86
N VAL A 129 15.97 -2.84 -17.11
CA VAL A 129 14.98 -3.18 -16.07
C VAL A 129 15.58 -4.18 -15.09
N VAL A 130 15.35 -3.97 -13.80
CA VAL A 130 15.72 -4.94 -12.76
C VAL A 130 14.76 -6.12 -12.79
N VAL A 131 15.19 -7.20 -13.43
CA VAL A 131 14.40 -8.42 -13.63
C VAL A 131 14.56 -9.39 -12.46
N ILE A 132 13.45 -10.01 -12.06
CA ILE A 132 13.38 -11.10 -11.07
C ILE A 132 12.87 -12.35 -11.81
N PRO A 133 13.78 -13.22 -12.29
CA PRO A 133 13.40 -14.33 -13.16
C PRO A 133 12.41 -15.29 -12.52
N GLY A 134 11.35 -15.66 -13.25
CA GLY A 134 10.37 -16.67 -12.83
C GLY A 134 9.55 -16.32 -11.58
N PHE A 135 9.52 -15.05 -11.16
CA PHE A 135 8.73 -14.60 -10.00
C PHE A 135 7.25 -14.90 -10.16
N GLY A 136 6.69 -14.65 -11.36
CA GLY A 136 5.30 -14.93 -11.69
C GLY A 136 4.97 -16.42 -11.53
N THR A 137 5.89 -17.34 -11.85
CA THR A 137 5.71 -18.79 -11.64
C THR A 137 5.62 -19.14 -10.15
N VAL A 138 6.42 -18.49 -9.31
CA VAL A 138 6.37 -18.69 -7.86
C VAL A 138 5.05 -18.16 -7.29
N VAL A 139 4.62 -16.97 -7.73
CA VAL A 139 3.37 -16.34 -7.28
C VAL A 139 2.17 -17.17 -7.71
N THR A 140 2.07 -17.54 -8.98
CA THR A 140 0.96 -18.37 -9.51
C THR A 140 0.94 -19.76 -8.88
N GLY A 141 2.10 -20.37 -8.64
CA GLY A 141 2.18 -21.63 -7.90
C GLY A 141 1.69 -21.52 -6.45
N ALA A 142 2.09 -20.46 -5.74
CA ALA A 142 1.67 -20.22 -4.37
C ALA A 142 0.17 -19.92 -4.28
N SER A 143 -0.36 -19.05 -5.15
CA SER A 143 -1.79 -18.71 -5.18
C SER A 143 -2.65 -19.92 -5.56
N GLY A 144 -2.18 -20.77 -6.48
CA GLY A 144 -2.85 -22.04 -6.83
C GLY A 144 -2.88 -23.04 -5.67
N ALA A 145 -1.80 -23.13 -4.89
CA ALA A 145 -1.76 -23.98 -3.69
C ALA A 145 -2.74 -23.49 -2.60
N VAL A 146 -2.79 -22.17 -2.38
CA VAL A 146 -3.76 -21.56 -1.46
C VAL A 146 -5.19 -21.79 -1.95
N GLY A 147 -5.47 -21.57 -3.23
CA GLY A 147 -6.79 -21.82 -3.82
C GLY A 147 -7.24 -23.27 -3.66
N SER A 148 -6.32 -24.22 -3.85
CA SER A 148 -6.59 -25.66 -3.62
C SER A 148 -6.94 -25.96 -2.16
N LEU A 149 -6.23 -25.37 -1.21
CA LEU A 149 -6.52 -25.51 0.22
C LEU A 149 -7.87 -24.88 0.58
N GLN A 150 -8.17 -23.70 0.03
CA GLN A 150 -9.46 -23.03 0.20
C GLN A 150 -10.61 -23.90 -0.32
N GLN A 151 -10.46 -24.49 -1.51
CA GLN A 151 -11.45 -25.40 -2.11
C GLN A 151 -11.69 -26.63 -1.22
N PHE A 152 -10.60 -27.24 -0.71
CA PHE A 152 -10.66 -28.38 0.19
C PHE A 152 -11.42 -28.03 1.49
N LEU A 153 -11.08 -26.92 2.15
CA LEU A 153 -11.72 -26.48 3.39
C LEU A 153 -13.19 -26.08 3.16
N ALA A 154 -13.48 -25.38 2.07
CA ALA A 154 -14.84 -25.02 1.69
C ALA A 154 -15.72 -26.26 1.48
N SER A 155 -15.20 -27.29 0.81
CA SER A 155 -15.91 -28.55 0.59
C SER A 155 -16.10 -29.36 1.88
N THR A 156 -15.09 -29.37 2.76
CA THR A 156 -15.10 -30.16 4.01
C THR A 156 -16.04 -29.56 5.05
N PHE A 157 -16.04 -28.23 5.19
CA PHE A 157 -16.88 -27.50 6.13
C PHE A 157 -18.20 -27.02 5.52
N GLY A 158 -18.44 -27.31 4.23
CA GLY A 158 -19.68 -26.95 3.52
C GLY A 158 -19.94 -25.44 3.45
N THR A 159 -18.91 -24.60 3.52
CA THR A 159 -19.04 -23.13 3.59
C THR A 159 -18.23 -22.44 2.51
N ARG A 160 -18.81 -21.39 1.92
CA ARG A 160 -18.12 -20.54 0.94
C ARG A 160 -17.23 -19.48 1.58
N ALA A 161 -17.26 -19.34 2.92
CA ALA A 161 -16.50 -18.34 3.65
C ALA A 161 -14.98 -18.46 3.43
N PHE A 162 -14.49 -19.66 3.08
CA PHE A 162 -13.07 -19.90 2.82
C PHE A 162 -12.63 -19.59 1.40
N LEU A 163 -13.52 -19.23 0.48
CA LEU A 163 -13.18 -18.96 -0.93
C LEU A 163 -12.84 -17.47 -1.15
N GLY A 164 -12.01 -17.20 -2.17
CA GLY A 164 -11.64 -15.84 -2.57
C GLY A 164 -10.69 -15.12 -1.60
N THR A 165 -10.55 -13.81 -1.78
CA THR A 165 -9.64 -12.96 -0.98
C THR A 165 -10.01 -12.93 0.51
N GLN A 166 -11.30 -12.84 0.84
CA GLN A 166 -11.77 -12.89 2.23
C GLN A 166 -11.45 -14.23 2.92
N GLY A 167 -11.57 -15.34 2.19
CA GLY A 167 -11.19 -16.66 2.69
C GLY A 167 -9.70 -16.76 3.03
N ALA A 168 -8.84 -16.15 2.22
CA ALA A 168 -7.39 -16.14 2.47
C ALA A 168 -7.06 -15.39 3.77
N VAL A 169 -7.76 -14.29 4.07
CA VAL A 169 -7.62 -13.56 5.35
C VAL A 169 -7.98 -14.45 6.54
N TYR A 170 -9.07 -15.22 6.44
CA TYR A 170 -9.46 -16.16 7.51
C TYR A 170 -8.43 -17.29 7.69
N LEU A 171 -7.84 -17.79 6.61
CA LEU A 171 -6.77 -18.79 6.69
C LEU A 171 -5.52 -18.23 7.36
N MET A 172 -5.12 -17.00 7.04
CA MET A 172 -3.97 -16.35 7.69
C MET A 172 -4.24 -16.10 9.17
N PHE A 173 -5.44 -15.62 9.52
CA PHE A 173 -5.82 -15.41 10.91
C PHE A 173 -5.84 -16.74 11.68
N GLY A 174 -6.48 -17.77 11.13
CA GLY A 174 -6.52 -19.12 11.71
C GLY A 174 -5.13 -19.71 11.89
N PHE A 175 -4.26 -19.59 10.88
CA PHE A 175 -2.87 -20.01 10.96
C PHE A 175 -2.10 -19.25 12.04
N GLY A 176 -2.31 -17.93 12.17
CA GLY A 176 -1.75 -17.10 13.23
C GLY A 176 -2.19 -17.55 14.63
N VAL A 177 -3.48 -17.86 14.80
CA VAL A 177 -4.02 -18.39 16.07
C VAL A 177 -3.43 -19.77 16.38
N VAL A 178 -3.40 -20.69 15.40
CA VAL A 178 -2.85 -22.04 15.57
C VAL A 178 -1.36 -21.98 15.91
N THR A 179 -0.58 -21.18 15.19
CA THR A 179 0.85 -21.02 15.47
C THR A 179 1.11 -20.38 16.81
N TYR A 180 0.34 -19.35 17.22
CA TYR A 180 0.41 -18.77 18.56
C TYR A 180 0.08 -19.79 19.66
N VAL A 181 -0.99 -20.56 19.47
CA VAL A 181 -1.39 -21.62 20.42
C VAL A 181 -0.32 -22.70 20.50
N LEU A 182 0.19 -23.19 19.36
CA LEU A 182 1.26 -24.18 19.31
C LEU A 182 2.56 -23.65 19.92
N ALA A 183 2.93 -22.40 19.67
CA ALA A 183 4.08 -21.75 20.28
C ALA A 183 3.91 -21.66 21.81
N SER A 184 2.74 -21.22 22.27
CA SER A 184 2.42 -21.15 23.70
C SER A 184 2.39 -22.52 24.39
N LEU A 185 1.92 -23.56 23.69
CA LEU A 185 1.90 -24.94 24.19
C LEU A 185 3.30 -25.58 24.15
N ALA A 186 4.10 -25.30 23.13
CA ALA A 186 5.49 -25.74 23.04
C ALA A 186 6.34 -25.14 24.16
N GLU A 187 6.14 -23.85 24.47
CA GLU A 187 6.75 -23.19 25.64
C GLU A 187 6.36 -23.89 26.95
N ARG A 188 5.14 -24.42 27.07
CA ARG A 188 4.69 -25.19 28.24
C ARG A 188 5.28 -26.61 28.28
N SER A 189 5.36 -27.29 27.14
CA SER A 189 5.80 -28.69 26.98
C SER A 189 7.29 -28.89 27.27
N ASP A 190 8.13 -27.89 27.01
CA ASP A 190 9.59 -27.99 27.15
C ASP A 190 10.09 -28.04 28.62
N SER A 191 9.22 -28.41 29.57
CA SER A 191 9.52 -28.60 30.99
C SER A 191 9.79 -30.05 31.39
N ARG A 192 9.67 -31.03 30.49
CA ARG A 192 9.74 -32.46 30.85
C ARG A 192 10.49 -33.36 29.85
N ARG A 193 11.74 -33.03 29.52
CA ARG A 193 12.77 -34.09 29.35
C ARG A 193 14.16 -33.49 29.52
N ARG A 194 14.80 -33.91 30.61
CA ARG A 194 16.23 -33.71 30.85
C ARG A 194 16.94 -34.71 29.95
N ASP A 195 17.68 -34.23 28.97
CA ASP A 195 18.95 -34.82 28.57
C ASP A 195 19.94 -33.70 28.27
N ARG A 196 21.12 -33.81 28.90
CA ARG A 196 22.20 -32.83 28.84
C ARG A 196 22.83 -32.89 27.45
N HIS A 197 22.69 -31.83 26.68
CA HIS A 197 23.79 -31.36 25.82
C HIS A 197 23.83 -29.84 25.84
N THR A 198 25.02 -29.34 26.16
CA THR A 198 25.36 -27.92 26.22
C THR A 198 25.32 -27.31 24.81
N SER A 199 24.28 -26.54 24.50
CA SER A 199 24.42 -25.38 23.63
C SER A 199 23.67 -24.22 24.27
N ARG A 200 24.41 -23.17 24.59
CA ARG A 200 23.95 -21.99 25.31
C ARG A 200 23.17 -21.12 24.32
N TRP A 201 21.95 -21.50 24.01
CA TRP A 201 21.04 -20.73 23.15
C TRP A 201 20.11 -19.89 24.03
N THR A 202 20.58 -18.71 24.42
CA THR A 202 19.72 -17.65 24.96
C THR A 202 19.23 -16.80 23.80
N GLY A 203 18.08 -17.17 23.26
CA GLY A 203 17.26 -16.32 22.40
C GLY A 203 16.46 -15.34 23.26
N SER A 204 17.11 -14.28 23.76
CA SER A 204 16.39 -13.16 24.36
C SER A 204 16.00 -12.20 23.23
N ILE A 205 14.73 -12.21 22.84
CA ILE A 205 14.18 -11.09 22.07
C ILE A 205 14.25 -9.88 23.00
N THR A 206 15.02 -8.88 22.61
CA THR A 206 15.17 -7.68 23.45
C THR A 206 13.88 -6.88 23.29
N PRO A 207 13.26 -6.35 24.37
CA PRO A 207 12.02 -5.58 24.26
C PRO A 207 12.11 -4.45 23.24
N GLN A 208 13.30 -3.86 23.08
CA GLN A 208 13.63 -2.87 22.05
C GLN A 208 13.37 -3.36 20.63
N THR A 209 13.65 -4.63 20.29
CA THR A 209 13.39 -5.17 18.95
C THR A 209 11.91 -5.39 18.70
N VAL A 210 11.14 -5.75 19.74
CA VAL A 210 9.68 -5.88 19.64
C VAL A 210 9.02 -4.51 19.51
N ILE A 211 9.41 -3.56 20.37
CA ILE A 211 8.91 -2.18 20.35
C ILE A 211 9.25 -1.52 19.01
N GLY A 212 10.48 -1.68 18.52
CA GLY A 212 10.89 -1.17 17.21
C GLY A 212 10.09 -1.78 16.06
N ALA A 213 9.89 -3.10 16.06
CA ALA A 213 9.07 -3.77 15.05
C ALA A 213 7.61 -3.28 15.08
N MET A 214 7.01 -3.16 16.26
CA MET A 214 5.65 -2.63 16.42
C MET A 214 5.56 -1.15 15.99
N ALA A 215 6.58 -0.34 16.26
CA ALA A 215 6.63 1.05 15.82
C ALA A 215 6.68 1.15 14.29
N VAL A 216 7.46 0.29 13.62
CA VAL A 216 7.49 0.23 12.15
C VAL A 216 6.14 -0.18 11.59
N VAL A 217 5.51 -1.21 12.15
CA VAL A 217 4.16 -1.63 11.74
C VAL A 217 3.14 -0.50 11.93
N LEU A 218 3.19 0.20 13.07
CA LEU A 218 2.34 1.35 13.35
C LEU A 218 2.54 2.46 12.31
N ILE A 219 3.78 2.84 12.03
CA ILE A 219 4.11 3.87 11.02
C ILE A 219 3.53 3.46 9.67
N LEU A 220 3.79 2.23 9.21
CA LEU A 220 3.27 1.75 7.92
C LEU A 220 1.74 1.80 7.84
N LEU A 221 1.03 1.42 8.90
CA LEU A 221 -0.43 1.50 8.94
C LEU A 221 -0.93 2.95 8.91
N VAL A 222 -0.25 3.85 9.62
CA VAL A 222 -0.58 5.28 9.62
C VAL A 222 -0.31 5.91 8.25
N THR A 223 0.87 5.69 7.68
CA THR A 223 1.24 6.16 6.34
C THR A 223 0.24 5.64 5.31
N ALA A 224 -0.06 4.33 5.33
CA ALA A 224 -1.07 3.74 4.44
C ALA A 224 -2.42 4.43 4.62
N SER A 225 -2.89 4.66 5.84
CA SER A 225 -4.17 5.35 6.06
C SER A 225 -4.24 6.75 5.42
N MET A 226 -3.12 7.44 5.22
CA MET A 226 -3.09 8.76 4.57
C MET A 226 -2.92 8.67 3.05
N VAL A 227 -2.05 7.76 2.59
CA VAL A 227 -1.70 7.63 1.17
C VAL A 227 -2.76 6.85 0.38
N VAL A 228 -3.34 5.80 0.96
CA VAL A 228 -4.25 4.87 0.25
C VAL A 228 -5.44 5.55 -0.44
N PRO A 229 -6.21 6.42 0.24
CA PRO A 229 -7.32 7.12 -0.39
C PRO A 229 -6.92 8.49 -0.93
N ALA A 230 -5.64 8.88 -0.82
CA ALA A 230 -5.10 10.02 -1.55
C ALA A 230 -4.79 9.56 -2.99
N GLY A 231 -5.01 10.44 -3.96
CA GLY A 231 -4.83 10.07 -5.36
C GLY A 231 -5.50 11.03 -6.32
N THR A 232 -5.36 10.73 -7.60
CA THR A 232 -5.98 11.51 -8.67
C THR A 232 -7.32 10.88 -9.04
N HIS A 233 -8.41 11.63 -8.95
CA HIS A 233 -9.75 11.21 -9.34
C HIS A 233 -10.14 11.87 -10.65
N THR A 234 -10.49 11.05 -11.65
CA THR A 234 -10.87 11.50 -12.99
C THR A 234 -12.38 11.39 -13.20
N PHE A 235 -12.98 12.46 -13.70
CA PHE A 235 -14.37 12.55 -14.12
C PHE A 235 -14.40 12.67 -15.65
N GLN A 236 -14.91 11.64 -16.31
CA GLN A 236 -15.16 11.72 -17.75
C GLN A 236 -16.49 12.43 -18.01
N PHE A 237 -16.48 13.41 -18.91
CA PHE A 237 -17.69 14.11 -19.32
C PHE A 237 -17.70 14.38 -20.83
N VAL A 238 -18.90 14.53 -21.37
CA VAL A 238 -19.11 14.87 -22.78
C VAL A 238 -19.54 16.34 -22.88
N SER A 239 -18.78 17.13 -23.63
CA SER A 239 -19.16 18.48 -24.03
C SER A 239 -20.15 18.38 -25.20
N SER A 240 -21.36 18.90 -24.99
CA SER A 240 -22.50 18.81 -25.93
C SER A 240 -23.06 20.20 -26.24
N GLU A 241 -23.57 20.42 -27.45
CA GLU A 241 -24.29 21.67 -27.78
C GLU A 241 -25.59 21.83 -26.98
N VAL A 242 -26.19 20.69 -26.60
CA VAL A 242 -27.48 20.63 -25.91
C VAL A 242 -27.27 20.38 -24.42
N ALA A 243 -27.99 21.13 -23.59
CA ALA A 243 -28.05 20.91 -22.15
C ALA A 243 -28.72 19.57 -21.83
N SER A 244 -28.16 18.84 -20.87
CA SER A 244 -28.67 17.53 -20.43
C SER A 244 -28.66 17.43 -18.90
N GLU A 245 -29.66 16.73 -18.36
CA GLU A 245 -29.76 16.42 -16.94
C GLU A 245 -28.70 15.36 -16.52
N ASN A 246 -28.15 14.59 -17.46
CA ASN A 246 -27.15 13.56 -17.16
C ASN A 246 -25.87 14.20 -16.58
N PRO A 247 -25.39 13.81 -15.39
CA PRO A 247 -24.20 14.38 -14.75
C PRO A 247 -22.93 14.28 -15.61
N SER A 248 -22.86 13.30 -16.52
CA SER A 248 -21.71 13.07 -17.41
C SER A 248 -21.77 13.90 -18.70
N VAL A 249 -22.79 14.75 -18.88
CA VAL A 249 -22.96 15.62 -20.04
C VAL A 249 -23.05 17.07 -19.58
N ILE A 250 -22.18 17.91 -20.14
CA ILE A 250 -22.10 19.34 -19.83
C ILE A 250 -22.29 20.10 -21.13
N GLN A 251 -23.08 21.17 -21.10
CA GLN A 251 -23.26 22.00 -22.28
C GLN A 251 -21.97 22.76 -22.58
N GLN A 252 -21.55 22.82 -23.84
CA GLN A 252 -20.31 23.47 -24.26
C GLN A 252 -20.23 24.93 -23.76
N GLY A 253 -19.06 25.33 -23.25
CA GLY A 253 -18.83 26.65 -22.70
C GLY A 253 -19.55 26.97 -21.37
N THR A 254 -20.25 26.00 -20.77
CA THR A 254 -20.92 26.16 -19.47
C THR A 254 -20.21 25.40 -18.36
N THR A 255 -20.62 25.64 -17.12
CA THR A 255 -20.10 24.97 -15.92
C THR A 255 -21.15 24.06 -15.30
N LYS A 256 -20.73 22.93 -14.74
CA LYS A 256 -21.59 22.02 -13.97
C LYS A 256 -20.97 21.71 -12.62
N ASN A 257 -21.80 21.67 -11.58
CA ASN A 257 -21.38 21.31 -10.23
C ASN A 257 -21.58 19.82 -9.99
N VAL A 258 -20.54 19.15 -9.53
CA VAL A 258 -20.49 17.74 -9.16
C VAL A 258 -20.15 17.64 -7.68
N THR A 259 -20.88 16.80 -6.95
CA THR A 259 -20.59 16.55 -5.54
C THR A 259 -19.56 15.44 -5.43
N TYR A 260 -18.40 15.77 -4.87
CA TYR A 260 -17.37 14.82 -4.49
C TYR A 260 -17.47 14.53 -2.99
N VAL A 261 -17.40 13.27 -2.58
CA VAL A 261 -17.57 12.87 -1.18
C VAL A 261 -16.23 12.43 -0.63
N VAL A 262 -15.75 13.12 0.40
CA VAL A 262 -14.49 12.80 1.08
C VAL A 262 -14.79 12.00 2.34
N PRO A 263 -14.43 10.71 2.42
CA PRO A 263 -14.64 9.90 3.61
C PRO A 263 -13.44 9.94 4.57
N SER A 264 -13.70 9.85 5.88
CA SER A 264 -12.64 9.68 6.88
C SER A 264 -12.00 8.28 6.83
N ASN A 265 -12.76 7.23 6.49
CA ASN A 265 -12.30 5.82 6.44
C ASN A 265 -11.66 5.31 7.75
N GLY A 266 -11.90 5.97 8.89
CA GLY A 266 -11.33 5.55 10.17
C GLY A 266 -11.91 6.33 11.35
N PRO A 267 -11.55 5.96 12.59
CA PRO A 267 -12.06 6.62 13.80
C PRO A 267 -11.42 7.99 14.06
N PHE A 268 -10.37 8.34 13.32
CA PHE A 268 -9.64 9.60 13.50
C PHE A 268 -10.11 10.64 12.47
N PRO A 269 -10.26 11.91 12.86
CA PRO A 269 -10.55 12.99 11.93
C PRO A 269 -9.41 13.16 10.92
N VAL A 270 -9.77 13.54 9.70
CA VAL A 270 -8.82 13.77 8.60
C VAL A 270 -8.99 15.17 8.02
N VAL A 271 -7.90 15.72 7.50
CA VAL A 271 -7.89 16.92 6.67
C VAL A 271 -7.63 16.48 5.23
N GLY A 272 -8.57 16.76 4.34
CA GLY A 272 -8.42 16.60 2.90
C GLY A 272 -8.05 17.93 2.26
N VAL A 273 -7.06 17.92 1.37
CA VAL A 273 -6.68 19.03 0.49
C VAL A 273 -6.89 18.57 -0.94
N ILE A 274 -7.73 19.29 -1.69
CA ILE A 274 -8.18 18.88 -3.01
C ILE A 274 -7.73 19.94 -4.02
N GLU A 275 -6.89 19.52 -4.95
CA GLU A 275 -6.27 20.39 -5.93
C GLU A 275 -6.74 20.02 -7.35
N PRO A 276 -7.19 20.98 -8.17
CA PRO A 276 -7.50 20.71 -9.56
C PRO A 276 -6.22 20.39 -10.33
N THR A 277 -6.22 19.29 -11.08
CA THR A 277 -5.07 18.87 -11.90
C THR A 277 -5.29 19.14 -13.39
N SER A 278 -6.54 19.18 -13.84
CA SER A 278 -6.92 19.59 -15.21
C SER A 278 -7.43 21.03 -15.28
N GLY A 279 -7.20 21.70 -16.42
CA GLY A 279 -7.78 23.01 -16.70
C GLY A 279 -9.30 23.00 -16.70
N GLY A 280 -9.92 24.11 -16.26
CA GLY A 280 -11.39 24.25 -16.21
C GLY A 280 -12.06 23.59 -15.01
N VAL A 281 -11.31 23.10 -14.02
CA VAL A 281 -11.86 22.55 -12.78
C VAL A 281 -11.59 23.50 -11.61
N THR A 282 -12.62 23.78 -10.83
CA THR A 282 -12.53 24.58 -9.59
C THR A 282 -13.19 23.82 -8.45
N VAL A 283 -12.60 23.89 -7.26
CA VAL A 283 -13.06 23.11 -6.09
C VAL A 283 -13.38 24.06 -4.96
N SER A 284 -14.54 23.87 -4.32
CA SER A 284 -14.97 24.68 -3.18
C SER A 284 -15.69 23.83 -2.12
N PRO A 285 -15.17 23.74 -0.88
CA PRO A 285 -13.88 24.26 -0.40
C PRO A 285 -12.69 23.39 -0.86
N GLU A 286 -11.53 23.99 -1.10
CA GLU A 286 -10.27 23.27 -1.44
C GLU A 286 -9.72 22.48 -0.25
N THR A 287 -10.02 22.91 0.97
CA THR A 287 -9.64 22.21 2.20
C THR A 287 -10.88 21.82 2.98
N VAL A 288 -10.95 20.57 3.40
CA VAL A 288 -12.06 20.02 4.17
C VAL A 288 -11.53 19.27 5.40
N SER A 289 -12.22 19.43 6.54
CA SER A 289 -11.96 18.65 7.75
C SER A 289 -13.11 17.67 7.92
N VAL A 290 -12.83 16.37 7.87
CA VAL A 290 -13.82 15.30 7.98
C VAL A 290 -13.70 14.65 9.35
N PRO A 291 -14.77 14.64 10.17
CA PRO A 291 -14.78 13.93 11.45
C PRO A 291 -14.54 12.43 11.29
N GLY A 292 -14.02 11.80 12.35
CA GLY A 292 -13.78 10.35 12.37
C GLY A 292 -15.07 9.56 12.12
N GLY A 293 -15.05 8.67 11.15
CA GLY A 293 -16.18 7.80 10.79
C GLY A 293 -17.27 8.47 9.95
N GLU A 294 -17.10 9.73 9.58
CA GLU A 294 -18.06 10.50 8.77
C GLU A 294 -17.53 10.75 7.35
N THR A 295 -18.38 11.36 6.54
CA THR A 295 -18.05 11.85 5.19
C THR A 295 -18.41 13.33 5.07
N THR A 296 -17.74 14.05 4.18
CA THR A 296 -18.07 15.45 3.89
C THR A 296 -18.14 15.69 2.39
N ASN A 297 -19.15 16.44 1.97
CA ASN A 297 -19.38 16.76 0.57
C ASN A 297 -18.59 18.00 0.17
N VAL A 298 -17.90 17.91 -0.95
CA VAL A 298 -17.15 18.99 -1.60
C VAL A 298 -17.77 19.24 -2.97
N THR A 299 -17.92 20.52 -3.32
CA THR A 299 -18.46 20.88 -4.64
C THR A 299 -17.32 21.08 -5.62
N VAL A 300 -17.33 20.30 -6.69
CA VAL A 300 -16.38 20.39 -7.80
C VAL A 300 -17.12 21.00 -8.99
N THR A 301 -16.69 22.17 -9.43
CA THR A 301 -17.26 22.88 -10.58
C THR A 301 -16.37 22.63 -11.80
N ILE A 302 -16.94 21.98 -12.81
CA ILE A 302 -16.26 21.59 -14.06
C ILE A 302 -16.76 22.48 -15.18
N GLN A 303 -15.85 23.15 -15.90
CA GLN A 303 -16.13 23.98 -17.07
C GLN A 303 -15.88 23.19 -18.35
N ALA A 304 -16.90 23.08 -19.21
CA ALA A 304 -16.77 22.41 -20.48
C ALA A 304 -16.11 23.32 -21.54
N PRO A 305 -15.17 22.79 -22.35
CA PRO A 305 -14.64 23.48 -23.51
C PRO A 305 -15.75 23.89 -24.52
N PRO A 306 -15.50 24.91 -25.36
CA PRO A 306 -16.44 25.33 -26.39
C PRO A 306 -16.59 24.31 -27.53
N ASP A 307 -15.63 23.41 -27.69
CA ASP A 307 -15.67 22.35 -28.70
C ASP A 307 -16.37 21.09 -28.17
N THR A 308 -17.21 20.47 -29.01
CA THR A 308 -17.88 19.21 -28.66
C THR A 308 -16.90 18.05 -28.68
N GLY A 309 -17.06 17.12 -27.73
CA GLY A 309 -16.12 16.01 -27.57
C GLY A 309 -16.16 15.37 -26.20
N VAL A 310 -15.37 14.32 -26.04
CA VAL A 310 -15.17 13.63 -24.76
C VAL A 310 -13.95 14.24 -24.08
N TYR A 311 -14.12 14.66 -22.83
CA TYR A 311 -13.07 15.29 -22.04
C TYR A 311 -12.99 14.64 -20.65
N THR A 312 -11.84 14.80 -20.01
CA THR A 312 -11.56 14.32 -18.67
C THR A 312 -11.22 15.50 -17.77
N ALA A 313 -11.89 15.56 -16.62
CA ALA A 313 -11.58 16.49 -15.54
C ALA A 313 -10.90 15.71 -14.41
N SER A 314 -9.76 16.15 -13.92
CA SER A 314 -9.01 15.48 -12.86
C SER A 314 -8.81 16.40 -11.66
N ILE A 315 -9.04 15.84 -10.47
CA ILE A 315 -8.68 16.45 -9.19
C ILE A 315 -7.71 15.52 -8.47
N ARG A 316 -6.83 16.08 -7.65
CA ARG A 316 -5.94 15.33 -6.77
C ARG A 316 -6.33 15.58 -5.33
N GLU A 317 -6.62 14.50 -4.61
CA GLU A 317 -6.87 14.53 -3.17
C GLU A 317 -5.59 14.16 -2.42
N HIS A 318 -5.18 15.00 -1.48
CA HIS A 318 -4.21 14.67 -0.44
C HIS A 318 -4.91 14.57 0.90
N ARG A 319 -4.57 13.53 1.67
CA ARG A 319 -5.25 13.25 2.94
C ARG A 319 -4.28 13.11 4.10
N TYR A 320 -4.59 13.77 5.21
CA TYR A 320 -3.75 13.79 6.41
C TYR A 320 -4.58 13.52 7.67
N LEU A 321 -4.06 12.76 8.63
CA LEU A 321 -4.71 12.66 9.94
C LEU A 321 -4.64 14.01 10.66
N ALA A 322 -5.76 14.45 11.25
CA ALA A 322 -5.87 15.71 11.97
C ALA A 322 -5.26 15.64 13.39
N LEU A 323 -4.00 15.17 13.49
CA LEU A 323 -3.23 15.09 14.74
C LEU A 323 -2.43 16.37 15.02
N LEU A 324 -2.19 17.15 13.96
CA LEU A 324 -1.60 18.49 14.03
C LEU A 324 -2.71 19.53 13.76
N PRO A 325 -2.56 20.77 14.25
CA PRO A 325 -3.47 21.85 13.88
C PRO A 325 -3.53 22.02 12.35
N THR A 326 -4.71 22.25 11.80
CA THR A 326 -4.93 22.36 10.34
C THR A 326 -3.97 23.35 9.68
N GLY A 327 -3.71 24.49 10.33
CA GLY A 327 -2.75 25.48 9.82
C GLY A 327 -1.33 24.92 9.65
N VAL A 328 -0.86 24.06 10.57
CA VAL A 328 0.46 23.42 10.47
C VAL A 328 0.49 22.44 9.31
N ILE A 329 -0.56 21.61 9.17
CA ILE A 329 -0.69 20.65 8.05
C ILE A 329 -0.62 21.40 6.72
N LEU A 330 -1.36 22.50 6.58
CA LEU A 330 -1.38 23.30 5.35
C LEU A 330 -0.04 23.97 5.07
N THR A 331 0.66 24.49 6.09
CA THR A 331 1.99 25.07 5.90
C THR A 331 3.03 24.03 5.46
N LEU A 332 2.96 22.81 6.02
CA LEU A 332 3.84 21.71 5.63
C LEU A 332 3.51 21.22 4.22
N HIS A 333 2.23 21.09 3.90
CA HIS A 333 1.74 20.70 2.59
C HIS A 333 2.19 21.67 1.50
N GLY A 334 2.10 22.98 1.76
CA GLY A 334 2.56 24.02 0.83
C GLY A 334 4.06 24.01 0.56
N ILE A 335 4.87 23.38 1.41
CA ILE A 335 6.29 23.10 1.12
C ILE A 335 6.40 21.82 0.30
N HIS A 336 5.78 20.72 0.76
CA HIS A 336 5.74 19.45 0.06
C HIS A 336 4.59 18.55 0.57
N PRO A 337 3.82 17.86 -0.30
CA PRO A 337 2.69 17.02 0.11
C PRO A 337 3.05 15.87 1.07
N TRP A 338 4.30 15.41 1.09
CA TRP A 338 4.76 14.33 1.99
C TRP A 338 5.22 14.83 3.37
N LEU A 339 5.52 16.11 3.54
CA LEU A 339 6.00 16.64 4.81
C LEU A 339 5.00 16.43 5.97
N PRO A 340 3.68 16.69 5.80
CA PRO A 340 2.71 16.40 6.85
C PRO A 340 2.74 14.93 7.28
N ILE A 341 2.84 14.00 6.32
CA ILE A 341 2.87 12.55 6.59
C ILE A 341 4.10 12.20 7.45
N VAL A 342 5.28 12.64 7.03
CA VAL A 342 6.54 12.38 7.75
C VAL A 342 6.49 12.94 9.17
N VAL A 343 6.00 14.17 9.35
CA VAL A 343 5.91 14.79 10.68
C VAL A 343 4.93 14.04 11.58
N ILE A 344 3.77 13.63 11.05
CA ILE A 344 2.77 12.85 11.81
C ILE A 344 3.33 11.46 12.17
N ASP A 345 4.01 10.79 11.24
CA ASP A 345 4.61 9.48 11.46
C ASP A 345 5.73 9.53 12.51
N VAL A 346 6.57 10.57 12.48
CA VAL A 346 7.59 10.79 13.51
C VAL A 346 6.94 11.05 14.87
N LEU A 347 5.90 11.88 14.93
CA LEU A 347 5.18 12.19 16.17
C LEU A 347 4.59 10.92 16.80
N LEU A 348 3.88 10.11 16.02
CA LEU A 348 3.27 8.87 16.48
C LEU A 348 4.30 7.79 16.79
N GLY A 349 5.31 7.62 15.93
CA GLY A 349 6.38 6.64 16.12
C GLY A 349 7.18 6.91 17.39
N VAL A 350 7.61 8.16 17.61
CA VAL A 350 8.32 8.56 18.84
C VAL A 350 7.40 8.43 20.05
N GLY A 351 6.16 8.92 19.96
CA GLY A 351 5.18 8.81 21.05
C GLY A 351 4.92 7.37 21.46
N PHE A 352 4.75 6.47 20.49
CA PHE A 352 4.58 5.04 20.71
C PHE A 352 5.81 4.42 21.37
N VAL A 353 7.02 4.71 20.89
CA VAL A 353 8.26 4.18 21.48
C VAL A 353 8.43 4.66 22.92
N VAL A 354 8.20 5.95 23.19
CA VAL A 354 8.29 6.51 24.54
C VAL A 354 7.28 5.85 25.47
N LEU A 355 6.03 5.70 25.04
CA LEU A 355 4.97 5.04 25.81
C LEU A 355 5.30 3.56 26.05
N ALA A 356 5.73 2.84 25.02
CA ALA A 356 6.08 1.43 25.11
C ALA A 356 7.27 1.20 26.05
N VAL A 357 8.29 2.07 25.98
CA VAL A 357 9.43 2.04 26.90
C VAL A 357 9.01 2.37 28.33
N ALA A 358 8.11 3.34 28.52
CA ALA A 358 7.60 3.70 29.84
C ALA A 358 6.77 2.58 30.49
N LEU A 359 5.99 1.84 29.70
CA LEU A 359 5.14 0.74 30.17
C LEU A 359 5.89 -0.58 30.36
N ILE A 360 6.75 -0.94 29.41
CA ILE A 360 7.41 -2.26 29.34
C ILE A 360 8.79 -2.22 30.01
N GLY A 361 9.42 -1.05 30.07
CA GLY A 361 10.81 -0.88 30.52
C GLY A 361 11.83 -1.23 29.45
N ILE A 362 13.07 -0.77 29.64
CA ILE A 362 14.22 -1.10 28.79
C ILE A 362 14.91 -2.42 29.17
N ASP A 363 14.52 -3.00 30.30
CA ASP A 363 15.17 -4.20 30.83
C ASP A 363 14.86 -5.40 29.93
N PRO A 364 15.88 -6.18 29.51
CA PRO A 364 15.66 -7.39 28.72
C PRO A 364 14.65 -8.28 29.43
N ILE A 365 13.56 -8.65 28.75
CA ILE A 365 12.64 -9.68 29.25
C ILE A 365 13.45 -10.97 29.34
N ARG A 366 13.97 -11.23 30.54
CA ARG A 366 14.56 -12.52 30.89
C ARG A 366 13.38 -13.46 31.02
N LEU A 367 13.20 -14.34 30.05
CA LEU A 367 12.36 -15.52 30.16
C LEU A 367 13.02 -16.48 31.18
N ASP A 368 13.06 -16.07 32.44
CA ASP A 368 13.71 -16.81 33.51
C ASP A 368 12.72 -17.86 33.99
N ARG A 369 12.87 -19.07 33.44
CA ARG A 369 12.07 -20.23 33.85
C ARG A 369 12.59 -20.75 35.18
N ARG A 370 12.23 -20.06 36.28
CA ARG A 370 12.02 -20.53 37.67
C ARG A 370 12.28 -19.40 38.68
N ARG A 371 11.20 -18.86 39.26
CA ARG A 371 11.23 -18.51 40.69
C ARG A 371 10.19 -19.34 41.40
N HIS A 372 10.64 -20.24 42.27
CA HIS A 372 9.76 -20.78 43.31
C HIS A 372 9.18 -19.59 44.09
N PRO A 373 7.85 -19.52 44.30
CA PRO A 373 7.30 -18.49 45.15
C PRO A 373 7.92 -18.65 46.54
N VAL A 374 8.74 -17.69 46.94
CA VAL A 374 9.28 -17.64 48.30
C VAL A 374 8.06 -17.51 49.22
N PRO A 375 7.87 -18.40 50.20
CA PRO A 375 6.69 -18.37 51.06
C PRO A 375 6.51 -16.97 51.67
N LEU A 376 5.28 -16.46 51.69
CA LEU A 376 4.91 -15.13 52.21
C LEU A 376 5.56 -14.80 53.58
N ARG A 377 5.76 -15.83 54.40
CA ARG A 377 6.42 -15.76 55.72
C ARG A 377 7.86 -15.22 55.65
N VAL A 378 8.60 -15.52 54.59
CA VAL A 378 9.98 -15.06 54.40
C VAL A 378 10.04 -13.62 53.88
N ARG A 379 9.03 -13.18 53.10
CA ARG A 379 8.90 -11.78 52.66
C ARG A 379 8.61 -10.85 53.84
N ILE A 380 7.72 -11.23 54.75
CA ILE A 380 7.37 -10.41 55.92
C ILE A 380 8.56 -10.29 56.90
N ARG A 381 9.33 -11.38 57.10
CA ARG A 381 10.49 -11.37 58.00
C ARG A 381 11.64 -10.47 57.55
N ARG A 382 11.75 -10.17 56.24
CA ARG A 382 12.77 -9.26 55.70
C ARG A 382 12.42 -7.78 55.81
N TRP A 383 11.15 -7.45 56.09
CA TRP A 383 10.70 -6.07 56.22
C TRP A 383 10.81 -5.55 57.66
N PHE A 384 10.85 -6.46 58.64
CA PHE A 384 11.02 -6.17 60.07
C PHE A 384 12.47 -6.38 60.56
N LYS A 385 13.47 -6.24 59.69
CA LYS A 385 14.87 -6.31 60.08
C LYS A 385 15.66 -5.10 59.59
#